data_AF-A0A9E2ZB82-F1
#
_entry.id   AF-A0A9E2ZB82-F1
#
_cell.length_a   1.000
_cell.length_b   1.000
_cell.length_c   1.000
_cell.angle_alpha   90.00
_cell.angle_beta   90.00
_cell.angle_gamma   90.00
#
_symmetry.space_group_name_H-M   'P 1'
#
loop_
_entity.id
_entity.type
_entity.pdbx_description
1 polymer ?
#
loop_
_entity_poly.entity_id
_entity_poly.type
_entity_poly.pdbx_seq_one_letter_code
_entity_poly.pdbx_strand_id
1 'polypeptide(L)'
;MSTLGLLGWLRPATCAAAIAATLALGLTGAATASSSGSFLSRFHAVSRVASTVPARGPAAGDQNPYGTAVVPRTIGALVRGDVLVSNFNDAANAQGTGSSIVEVSPGGIVRPFAVVRPPTPTPATGLTTALVALRSGYVIVGSLPAPGGQANAARAGALTVLDPRGRVVETVRGGAINGPWDMTALDRGSRVVLFVTNVLNGTVAARGHAIDRGTVVRLTLQISAGRAPKLTS
;
A
#
# COMPACT_ATOMS: atom_id res chain seq x y z
N MET A 1 83.95 -33.55 5.26
CA MET A 1 83.33 -34.77 4.72
C MET A 1 82.73 -35.50 5.91
N SER A 2 81.43 -35.68 6.12
CA SER A 2 80.21 -35.42 5.36
C SER A 2 79.07 -35.50 6.41
N THR A 3 78.31 -34.43 6.63
CA THR A 3 76.87 -34.27 6.28
C THR A 3 75.88 -35.18 7.04
N LEU A 4 75.01 -34.55 7.86
CA LEU A 4 73.55 -34.39 7.69
C LEU A 4 72.70 -35.65 7.95
N GLY A 5 71.78 -35.61 8.93
CA GLY A 5 70.36 -35.25 8.77
C GLY A 5 69.55 -36.41 9.39
N LEU A 6 68.31 -36.35 9.88
CA LEU A 6 67.12 -35.51 9.72
C LEU A 6 66.36 -35.51 11.07
N LEU A 7 65.84 -34.37 11.53
CA LEU A 7 64.48 -33.88 11.33
C LEU A 7 63.35 -34.78 11.89
N GLY A 8 62.86 -34.38 13.07
CA GLY A 8 61.46 -34.38 13.53
C GLY A 8 60.60 -35.65 13.46
N TRP A 9 59.80 -35.89 14.50
CA TRP A 9 58.38 -35.50 14.58
C TRP A 9 57.92 -35.71 16.04
N LEU A 10 57.29 -34.68 16.60
CA LEU A 10 56.79 -34.67 17.98
C LEU A 10 55.54 -35.55 18.11
N ARG A 11 55.51 -36.34 19.19
CA ARG A 11 54.42 -37.22 19.60
C ARG A 11 53.20 -36.40 20.05
N PRO A 12 51.96 -36.83 19.78
CA PRO A 12 50.77 -36.15 20.29
C PRO A 12 50.67 -36.33 21.82
N ALA A 13 50.70 -35.23 22.56
CA ALA A 13 50.37 -35.20 23.97
C ALA A 13 48.86 -35.36 24.14
N THR A 14 48.44 -36.43 24.82
CA THR A 14 47.07 -36.66 25.21
C THR A 14 46.65 -35.66 26.29
N CYS A 15 45.69 -34.80 25.95
CA CYS A 15 45.04 -33.87 26.87
C CYS A 15 44.25 -34.63 27.94
N ALA A 16 44.71 -34.61 29.19
CA ALA A 16 43.86 -34.92 30.33
C ALA A 16 43.10 -33.64 30.73
N ALA A 17 41.87 -33.48 30.25
CA ALA A 17 40.99 -32.40 30.68
C ALA A 17 40.24 -32.84 31.95
N ALA A 18 40.53 -32.16 33.07
CA ALA A 18 39.77 -32.28 34.30
C ALA A 18 38.35 -31.71 34.10
N ILE A 19 37.32 -32.55 34.27
CA ILE A 19 35.93 -32.11 34.23
C ILE A 19 35.59 -31.54 35.61
N ALA A 20 35.66 -30.22 35.76
CA ALA A 20 35.06 -29.51 36.87
C ALA A 20 33.56 -29.36 36.59
N ALA A 21 32.72 -30.09 37.36
CA ALA A 21 31.27 -29.94 37.31
C ALA A 21 30.86 -28.65 38.04
N THR A 22 30.74 -27.54 37.32
CA THR A 22 30.05 -26.33 37.80
C THR A 22 28.54 -26.55 37.71
N LEU A 23 27.88 -26.67 38.86
CA LEU A 23 26.43 -26.66 38.97
C LEU A 23 25.92 -25.24 38.69
N ALA A 24 25.74 -24.90 37.41
CA ALA A 24 25.07 -23.66 37.02
C ALA A 24 23.57 -23.79 37.38
N LEU A 25 23.16 -23.15 38.48
CA LEU A 25 21.75 -22.91 38.79
C LEU A 25 21.15 -22.05 37.68
N GLY A 26 20.62 -22.70 36.66
CA GLY A 26 19.83 -22.07 35.62
C GLY A 26 18.57 -21.48 36.24
N LEU A 27 18.58 -20.18 36.54
CA LEU A 27 17.37 -19.40 36.69
C LEU A 27 16.72 -19.32 35.31
N THR A 28 15.96 -20.36 34.94
CA THR A 28 14.96 -20.25 33.88
C THR A 28 13.90 -19.30 34.40
N GLY A 29 14.07 -18.00 34.15
CA GLY A 29 12.98 -17.05 34.27
C GLY A 29 11.88 -17.52 33.33
N ALA A 30 10.84 -18.14 33.88
CA ALA A 30 9.63 -18.40 33.12
C ALA A 30 9.12 -17.04 32.68
N ALA A 31 9.27 -16.72 31.39
CA ALA A 31 8.61 -15.58 30.80
C ALA A 31 7.10 -15.83 30.97
N THR A 32 6.49 -15.17 31.96
CA THR A 32 5.05 -15.12 32.06
C THR A 32 4.57 -14.34 30.84
N ALA A 33 4.13 -15.05 29.81
CA ALA A 33 3.39 -14.45 28.72
C ALA A 33 2.11 -13.89 29.32
N SER A 34 2.10 -12.60 29.63
CA SER A 34 0.86 -11.89 29.90
C SER A 34 0.00 -12.04 28.65
N SER A 35 -1.06 -12.85 28.74
CA SER A 35 -2.12 -12.85 27.74
C SER A 35 -2.88 -11.53 27.90
N SER A 36 -2.30 -10.45 27.37
CA SER A 36 -3.10 -9.28 27.02
C SER A 36 -4.21 -9.81 26.13
N GLY A 37 -5.45 -9.69 26.58
CA GLY A 37 -6.62 -10.15 25.81
C GLY A 37 -6.56 -9.61 24.37
N SER A 38 -7.17 -10.32 23.43
CA SER A 38 -7.18 -9.93 22.02
C SER A 38 -7.47 -8.43 21.86
N PHE A 39 -6.69 -7.73 21.04
CA PHE A 39 -6.90 -6.29 20.79
C PHE A 39 -8.36 -5.98 20.43
N LEU A 40 -9.01 -6.91 19.71
CA LEU A 40 -10.39 -6.78 19.25
C LEU A 40 -11.44 -7.08 20.32
N SER A 41 -11.10 -7.83 21.39
CA SER A 41 -12.09 -8.32 22.36
C SER A 41 -12.73 -7.23 23.22
N ARG A 42 -12.19 -6.00 23.19
CA ARG A 42 -12.75 -4.83 23.88
C ARG A 42 -13.68 -3.97 23.02
N PHE A 43 -13.83 -4.29 21.73
CA PHE A 43 -14.68 -3.54 20.80
C PHE A 43 -15.96 -4.33 20.53
N HIS A 44 -17.06 -3.89 21.14
CA HIS A 44 -18.39 -4.53 20.99
C HIS A 44 -19.40 -3.69 20.21
N ALA A 45 -19.04 -2.46 19.88
CA ALA A 45 -19.89 -1.52 19.17
C ALA A 45 -19.16 -0.95 17.96
N VAL A 46 -19.91 -0.77 16.87
CA VAL A 46 -19.47 -0.01 15.69
C VAL A 46 -20.20 1.33 15.72
N SER A 47 -19.43 2.41 15.65
CA SER A 47 -19.98 3.76 15.48
C SER A 47 -19.59 4.31 14.11
N ARG A 48 -20.49 5.08 13.51
CA ARG A 48 -20.18 5.81 12.29
C ARG A 48 -19.33 7.03 12.65
N VAL A 49 -18.14 7.12 12.05
CA VAL A 49 -17.26 8.29 12.19
C VAL A 49 -17.74 9.45 11.32
N ALA A 50 -17.99 9.20 10.03
CA ALA A 50 -18.45 10.22 9.09
C ALA A 50 -19.12 9.63 7.84
N SER A 51 -19.61 10.51 6.95
CA SER A 51 -19.93 10.18 5.56
C SER A 51 -18.72 10.44 4.67
N THR A 52 -18.39 9.53 3.76
CA THR A 52 -17.31 9.74 2.77
C THR A 52 -17.84 10.29 1.44
N VAL A 53 -19.15 10.51 1.34
CA VAL A 53 -19.81 11.11 0.18
C VAL A 53 -19.57 12.62 0.20
N PRO A 54 -18.88 13.22 -0.79
CA PRO A 54 -18.68 14.66 -0.83
C PRO A 54 -20.02 15.38 -0.97
N ALA A 55 -20.27 16.36 -0.10
CA ALA A 55 -21.54 17.10 -0.11
C ALA A 55 -21.60 18.20 -1.19
N ARG A 56 -20.45 18.65 -1.72
CA ARG A 56 -20.32 19.78 -2.65
C ARG A 56 -19.11 19.59 -3.57
N GLY A 57 -19.08 20.37 -4.65
CA GLY A 57 -17.98 20.38 -5.62
C GLY A 57 -18.22 19.45 -6.81
N PRO A 58 -17.24 19.33 -7.73
CA PRO A 58 -17.41 18.59 -8.99
C PRO A 58 -17.67 17.08 -8.83
N ALA A 59 -17.35 16.53 -7.67
CA ALA A 59 -17.53 15.12 -7.32
C ALA A 59 -18.58 14.94 -6.21
N ALA A 60 -19.51 15.90 -6.07
CA ALA A 60 -20.58 15.81 -5.08
C ALA A 60 -21.45 14.58 -5.35
N GLY A 61 -21.71 13.79 -4.31
CA GLY A 61 -22.48 12.56 -4.41
C GLY A 61 -21.67 11.31 -4.77
N ASP A 62 -20.40 11.44 -5.20
CA ASP A 62 -19.52 10.28 -5.36
C ASP A 62 -19.54 9.41 -4.10
N GLN A 63 -19.69 8.11 -4.27
CA GLN A 63 -19.98 7.17 -3.21
C GLN A 63 -19.32 5.82 -3.49
N ASN A 64 -19.66 4.82 -2.69
CA ASN A 64 -19.04 3.50 -2.72
C ASN A 64 -17.55 3.58 -2.31
N PRO A 65 -17.26 3.87 -1.02
CA PRO A 65 -15.90 4.05 -0.53
C PRO A 65 -15.10 2.75 -0.66
N TYR A 66 -13.96 2.80 -1.33
CA TYR A 66 -13.14 1.62 -1.67
C TYR A 66 -11.77 1.69 -1.02
N GLY A 67 -10.95 2.68 -1.37
CA GLY A 67 -9.61 2.81 -0.83
C GLY A 67 -9.60 3.56 0.48
N THR A 68 -8.75 3.13 1.41
CA THR A 68 -8.50 3.84 2.67
C THR A 68 -7.00 3.91 2.95
N ALA A 69 -6.48 5.10 3.25
CA ALA A 69 -5.07 5.28 3.60
C ALA A 69 -4.91 6.25 4.77
N VAL A 70 -4.20 5.82 5.83
CA VAL A 70 -3.85 6.70 6.94
C VAL A 70 -2.77 7.68 6.50
N VAL A 71 -2.99 8.97 6.75
CA VAL A 71 -2.04 10.02 6.41
C VAL A 71 -0.85 9.99 7.37
N PRO A 72 0.38 9.75 6.88
CA PRO A 72 1.52 9.53 7.75
C PRO A 72 2.20 10.81 8.22
N ARG A 73 1.92 11.98 7.62
CA ARG A 73 2.48 13.29 8.01
C ARG A 73 1.55 14.43 7.61
N THR A 74 1.53 15.51 8.40
CA THR A 74 0.89 16.77 8.04
C THR A 74 1.78 17.52 7.04
N ILE A 75 1.36 17.59 5.77
CA ILE A 75 2.08 18.27 4.68
C ILE A 75 1.04 18.79 3.67
N GLY A 76 1.12 20.07 3.33
CA GLY A 76 0.15 20.67 2.40
C GLY A 76 -1.25 20.67 3.02
N ALA A 77 -2.21 20.05 2.34
CA ALA A 77 -3.58 19.88 2.81
C ALA A 77 -3.75 18.66 3.73
N LEU A 78 -2.84 17.68 3.66
CA LEU A 78 -2.90 16.45 4.43
C LEU A 78 -2.65 16.69 5.92
N VAL A 79 -3.39 15.97 6.77
CA VAL A 79 -3.30 16.03 8.23
C VAL A 79 -2.92 14.65 8.77
N ARG A 80 -1.81 14.55 9.50
CA ARG A 80 -1.35 13.30 10.11
C ARG A 80 -2.47 12.65 10.95
N GLY A 81 -2.72 11.37 10.71
CA GLY A 81 -3.69 10.57 11.46
C GLY A 81 -5.11 10.62 10.88
N ASP A 82 -5.39 11.53 9.96
CA ASP A 82 -6.62 11.49 9.17
C ASP A 82 -6.54 10.31 8.16
N VAL A 83 -7.71 9.91 7.65
CA VAL A 83 -7.86 8.82 6.69
C VAL A 83 -8.32 9.38 5.36
N LEU A 84 -7.54 9.15 4.31
CA LEU A 84 -7.99 9.37 2.94
C LEU A 84 -8.92 8.24 2.52
N VAL A 85 -10.01 8.58 1.85
CA VAL A 85 -10.98 7.63 1.29
C VAL A 85 -11.25 7.95 -0.17
N SER A 86 -11.04 6.99 -1.06
CA SER A 86 -11.44 7.08 -2.48
C SER A 86 -12.83 6.48 -2.69
N ASN A 87 -13.65 7.14 -3.51
CA ASN A 87 -14.96 6.64 -3.91
C ASN A 87 -14.92 6.06 -5.33
N PHE A 88 -15.42 4.83 -5.51
CA PHE A 88 -15.36 4.11 -6.78
C PHE A 88 -16.49 4.50 -7.74
N ASN A 89 -17.64 4.93 -7.22
CA ASN A 89 -18.83 5.26 -7.99
C ASN A 89 -19.15 6.76 -7.91
N ASP A 90 -19.84 7.26 -8.93
CA ASP A 90 -20.38 8.61 -8.92
C ASP A 90 -21.71 8.74 -8.12
N ALA A 91 -22.31 9.92 -8.17
CA ALA A 91 -23.60 10.22 -7.56
C ALA A 91 -24.77 9.36 -8.04
N ALA A 92 -24.72 8.82 -9.27
CA ALA A 92 -25.71 7.89 -9.79
C ALA A 92 -25.45 6.44 -9.33
N ASN A 93 -24.42 6.23 -8.50
CA ASN A 93 -23.91 4.93 -8.10
C ASN A 93 -23.45 4.09 -9.29
N ALA A 94 -23.04 4.74 -10.39
CA ALA A 94 -22.53 4.06 -11.57
C ALA A 94 -21.14 3.49 -11.26
N GLN A 95 -20.92 2.22 -11.60
CA GLN A 95 -19.67 1.54 -11.23
C GLN A 95 -18.49 2.11 -12.00
N GLY A 96 -17.36 2.34 -11.31
CA GLY A 96 -16.10 2.74 -11.93
C GLY A 96 -16.14 4.12 -12.59
N THR A 97 -16.99 5.02 -12.10
CA THR A 97 -17.07 6.41 -12.56
C THR A 97 -16.67 7.42 -11.49
N GLY A 98 -16.57 7.02 -10.22
CA GLY A 98 -16.22 7.88 -9.10
C GLY A 98 -14.81 8.46 -9.19
N SER A 99 -14.65 9.67 -8.68
CA SER A 99 -13.49 10.54 -8.89
C SER A 99 -12.97 11.23 -7.63
N SER A 100 -13.72 11.18 -6.53
CA SER A 100 -13.36 11.87 -5.29
C SER A 100 -12.39 11.10 -4.40
N ILE A 101 -11.52 11.87 -3.75
CA ILE A 101 -10.82 11.48 -2.54
C ILE A 101 -11.17 12.50 -1.46
N VAL A 102 -11.65 12.02 -0.31
CA VAL A 102 -11.92 12.83 0.89
C VAL A 102 -10.93 12.46 1.98
N GLU A 103 -10.66 13.40 2.88
CA GLU A 103 -9.90 13.21 4.10
C GLU A 103 -10.84 13.29 5.30
N VAL A 104 -10.78 12.27 6.17
CA VAL A 104 -11.67 12.12 7.33
C VAL A 104 -10.82 12.11 8.60
N SER A 105 -11.07 13.06 9.50
CA SER A 105 -10.40 13.06 10.79
C SER A 105 -10.96 12.00 11.73
N PRO A 106 -10.20 11.54 12.75
CA PRO A 106 -10.71 10.63 13.77
C PRO A 106 -11.95 11.15 14.50
N GLY A 107 -12.12 12.48 14.56
CA GLY A 107 -13.29 13.15 15.15
C GLY A 107 -14.48 13.34 14.20
N GLY A 108 -14.41 12.84 12.96
CA GLY A 108 -15.52 12.89 12.00
C GLY A 108 -15.59 14.13 11.11
N ILE A 109 -14.55 14.98 11.10
CA ILE A 109 -14.48 16.11 10.17
C ILE A 109 -14.09 15.59 8.79
N VAL A 110 -14.87 15.94 7.77
CA VAL A 110 -14.64 15.52 6.38
C VAL A 110 -14.25 16.71 5.53
N ARG A 111 -13.18 16.56 4.73
CA ARG A 111 -12.71 17.57 3.78
C ARG A 111 -12.49 16.94 2.41
N PRO A 112 -12.90 17.57 1.30
CA PRO A 112 -12.44 17.15 -0.02
C PRO A 112 -10.91 17.29 -0.11
N PHE A 113 -10.23 16.23 -0.53
CA PHE A 113 -8.78 16.26 -0.76
C PHE A 113 -8.48 16.43 -2.26
N ALA A 114 -9.09 15.59 -3.11
CA ALA A 114 -8.83 15.63 -4.54
C ALA A 114 -10.07 15.21 -5.36
N VAL A 115 -10.11 15.69 -6.60
CA VAL A 115 -10.98 15.18 -7.67
C VAL A 115 -10.08 14.74 -8.82
N VAL A 116 -10.08 13.45 -9.12
CA VAL A 116 -9.26 12.84 -10.16
C VAL A 116 -10.07 12.74 -11.44
N ARG A 117 -9.68 13.55 -12.44
CA ARG A 117 -10.26 13.46 -13.79
C ARG A 117 -9.92 12.11 -14.44
N PRO A 118 -10.70 11.68 -15.46
CA PRO A 118 -10.45 10.41 -16.15
C PRO A 118 -8.97 10.27 -16.54
N PRO A 119 -8.26 9.27 -15.99
CA PRO A 119 -6.81 9.17 -16.15
C PRO A 119 -6.44 8.38 -17.40
N THR A 120 -7.39 8.12 -18.31
CA THR A 120 -7.19 7.45 -19.61
C THR A 120 -8.12 8.11 -20.64
N PRO A 121 -8.07 7.74 -21.94
CA PRO A 121 -9.03 8.24 -22.93
C PRO A 121 -10.49 7.86 -22.69
N THR A 122 -10.76 6.93 -21.76
CA THR A 122 -12.14 6.57 -21.40
C THR A 122 -12.76 7.71 -20.59
N PRO A 123 -14.07 8.01 -20.73
CA PRO A 123 -14.71 9.13 -20.03
C PRO A 123 -14.94 8.88 -18.52
N ALA A 124 -14.51 7.74 -17.98
CA ALA A 124 -14.74 7.34 -16.59
C ALA A 124 -13.42 7.36 -15.77
N THR A 125 -13.52 7.54 -14.46
CA THR A 125 -12.37 7.48 -13.53
C THR A 125 -12.34 6.16 -12.76
N GLY A 126 -13.26 5.95 -11.82
CA GLY A 126 -13.34 4.75 -11.00
C GLY A 126 -12.16 4.55 -10.08
N LEU A 127 -12.02 5.36 -9.03
CA LEU A 127 -10.92 5.22 -8.07
C LEU A 127 -11.07 3.96 -7.20
N THR A 128 -10.01 3.17 -7.11
CA THR A 128 -10.04 1.81 -6.54
C THR A 128 -9.49 1.76 -5.11
N THR A 129 -9.33 0.55 -4.56
CA THR A 129 -8.71 0.36 -3.24
C THR A 129 -7.21 0.63 -3.25
N ALA A 130 -6.59 0.67 -4.42
CA ALA A 130 -5.18 0.98 -4.63
C ALA A 130 -4.89 2.44 -4.26
N LEU A 131 -4.88 2.76 -2.97
CA LEU A 131 -4.69 4.10 -2.44
C LEU A 131 -3.60 4.05 -1.36
N VAL A 132 -2.55 4.85 -1.54
CA VAL A 132 -1.48 4.99 -0.55
C VAL A 132 -1.13 6.45 -0.33
N ALA A 133 -0.88 6.83 0.93
CA ALA A 133 -0.34 8.12 1.32
C ALA A 133 1.12 7.94 1.78
N LEU A 134 2.05 8.66 1.16
CA LEU A 134 3.49 8.54 1.41
C LEU A 134 3.95 9.56 2.45
N ARG A 135 5.06 9.26 3.15
CA ARG A 135 5.69 10.20 4.11
C ARG A 135 6.26 11.44 3.44
N SER A 136 6.43 11.44 2.13
CA SER A 136 6.77 12.61 1.33
C SER A 136 5.59 13.57 1.12
N GLY A 137 4.36 13.14 1.44
CA GLY A 137 3.12 13.88 1.22
C GLY A 137 2.48 13.63 -0.15
N TYR A 138 3.11 12.83 -1.02
CA TYR A 138 2.45 12.37 -2.25
C TYR A 138 1.41 11.29 -1.93
N VAL A 139 0.28 11.34 -2.64
CA VAL A 139 -0.77 10.30 -2.59
C VAL A 139 -0.81 9.63 -3.95
N ILE A 140 -0.94 8.30 -3.97
CA ILE A 140 -1.03 7.54 -5.22
C ILE A 140 -2.34 6.76 -5.17
N VAL A 141 -3.12 6.86 -6.23
CA VAL A 141 -4.41 6.18 -6.36
C VAL A 141 -4.49 5.42 -7.69
N GLY A 142 -4.98 4.19 -7.66
CA GLY A 142 -5.30 3.39 -8.83
C GLY A 142 -6.72 3.62 -9.31
N SER A 143 -6.95 3.39 -10.60
CA SER A 143 -8.25 3.51 -11.25
C SER A 143 -8.64 2.24 -12.00
N LEU A 144 -9.94 1.96 -12.05
CA LEU A 144 -10.57 0.99 -12.93
C LEU A 144 -11.81 1.63 -13.58
N PRO A 145 -11.61 2.42 -14.66
CA PRO A 145 -12.70 3.06 -15.37
C PRO A 145 -13.70 2.05 -15.93
N ALA A 146 -14.99 2.30 -15.74
CA ALA A 146 -16.07 1.53 -16.38
C ALA A 146 -17.07 2.47 -17.06
N PRO A 147 -16.81 2.87 -18.32
CA PRO A 147 -17.72 3.73 -19.08
C PRO A 147 -19.13 3.16 -19.15
N GLY A 148 -20.13 4.01 -18.90
CA GLY A 148 -21.53 3.60 -18.83
C GLY A 148 -21.93 2.93 -17.51
N GLY A 149 -21.03 2.85 -16.51
CA GLY A 149 -21.38 2.44 -15.15
C GLY A 149 -21.50 0.94 -14.92
N GLN A 150 -20.89 0.11 -15.79
CA GLN A 150 -21.06 -1.35 -15.78
C GLN A 150 -19.71 -2.08 -15.67
N ALA A 151 -19.62 -3.05 -14.76
CA ALA A 151 -18.38 -3.80 -14.52
C ALA A 151 -17.82 -4.51 -15.76
N ASN A 152 -18.69 -5.02 -16.64
CA ASN A 152 -18.28 -5.65 -17.90
C ASN A 152 -17.69 -4.65 -18.92
N ALA A 153 -17.91 -3.35 -18.72
CA ALA A 153 -17.33 -2.28 -19.50
C ALA A 153 -16.02 -1.76 -18.89
N ALA A 154 -15.49 -2.39 -17.84
CA ALA A 154 -14.20 -2.03 -17.25
C ALA A 154 -13.10 -1.96 -18.32
N ARG A 155 -12.22 -0.97 -18.19
CA ARG A 155 -11.09 -0.71 -19.07
C ARG A 155 -9.81 -0.58 -18.25
N ALA A 156 -8.68 -0.79 -18.91
CA ALA A 156 -7.38 -0.54 -18.32
C ALA A 156 -7.34 0.88 -17.73
N GLY A 157 -7.07 0.97 -16.43
CA GLY A 157 -6.87 2.24 -15.74
C GLY A 157 -5.40 2.62 -15.63
N ALA A 158 -5.12 3.40 -14.60
CA ALA A 158 -3.82 4.01 -14.36
C ALA A 158 -3.55 4.15 -12.86
N LEU A 159 -2.29 4.38 -12.50
CA LEU A 159 -1.92 4.96 -11.21
C LEU A 159 -1.76 6.48 -11.39
N THR A 160 -2.48 7.26 -10.60
CA THR A 160 -2.40 8.72 -10.58
C THR A 160 -1.68 9.17 -9.33
N VAL A 161 -0.69 10.05 -9.49
CA VAL A 161 0.07 10.62 -8.38
C VAL A 161 -0.43 12.04 -8.11
N LEU A 162 -0.76 12.30 -6.86
CA LEU A 162 -1.23 13.58 -6.34
C LEU A 162 -0.17 14.20 -5.44
N ASP A 163 0.03 15.51 -5.57
CA ASP A 163 0.85 16.28 -4.63
C ASP A 163 0.14 16.44 -3.27
N PRO A 164 0.84 16.98 -2.24
CA PRO A 164 0.23 17.18 -0.92
C PRO A 164 -0.94 18.17 -0.88
N ARG A 165 -1.30 18.81 -2.00
CA ARG A 165 -2.46 19.71 -2.14
C ARG A 165 -3.57 19.08 -3.00
N GLY A 166 -3.48 17.78 -3.28
CA GLY A 166 -4.47 17.03 -4.06
C GLY A 166 -4.41 17.28 -5.57
N ARG A 167 -3.33 17.86 -6.10
CA ARG A 167 -3.18 18.11 -7.54
C ARG A 167 -2.50 16.94 -8.23
N VAL A 168 -3.04 16.52 -9.37
CA VAL A 168 -2.41 15.50 -10.22
C VAL A 168 -1.08 16.02 -10.75
N VAL A 169 0.00 15.27 -10.50
CA VAL A 169 1.36 15.60 -10.96
C VAL A 169 1.97 14.55 -11.89
N GLU A 170 1.44 13.33 -11.89
CA GLU A 170 1.90 12.24 -12.76
C GLU A 170 0.77 11.23 -12.99
N THR A 171 0.80 10.52 -14.11
CA THR A 171 -0.12 9.41 -14.37
C THR A 171 0.60 8.28 -15.10
N VAL A 172 0.78 7.16 -14.41
CA VAL A 172 1.44 5.96 -14.94
C VAL A 172 0.40 5.04 -15.57
N ARG A 173 0.57 4.74 -16.87
CA ARG A 173 -0.35 3.94 -17.69
C ARG A 173 0.41 2.87 -18.47
N GLY A 174 -0.29 1.81 -18.86
CA GLY A 174 0.24 0.76 -19.73
C GLY A 174 1.29 -0.13 -19.07
N GLY A 175 2.08 -0.83 -19.90
CA GLY A 175 3.02 -1.85 -19.42
C GLY A 175 2.28 -2.96 -18.67
N ALA A 176 2.69 -3.23 -17.43
CA ALA A 176 2.05 -4.23 -16.58
C ALA A 176 0.82 -3.71 -15.81
N ILE A 177 0.46 -2.43 -15.95
CA ILE A 177 -0.71 -1.83 -15.29
C ILE A 177 -1.95 -2.09 -16.15
N ASN A 178 -2.87 -2.86 -15.61
CA ASN A 178 -4.10 -3.29 -16.28
C ASN A 178 -5.23 -3.46 -15.26
N GLY A 179 -5.85 -2.33 -14.90
CA GLY A 179 -6.86 -2.28 -13.85
C GLY A 179 -6.25 -2.43 -12.45
N PRO A 180 -5.39 -1.48 -12.02
CA PRO A 180 -4.85 -1.48 -10.66
C PRO A 180 -6.00 -1.43 -9.67
N TRP A 181 -6.11 -2.46 -8.81
CA TRP A 181 -7.26 -2.64 -7.93
C TRP A 181 -6.93 -2.35 -6.48
N ASP A 182 -5.90 -3.02 -5.96
CA ASP A 182 -5.37 -2.82 -4.63
C ASP A 182 -3.87 -2.51 -4.66
N MET A 183 -3.37 -1.83 -3.62
CA MET A 183 -1.97 -1.42 -3.56
C MET A 183 -1.48 -1.27 -2.12
N THR A 184 -0.25 -1.74 -1.88
CA THR A 184 0.52 -1.37 -0.70
C THR A 184 1.88 -0.81 -1.10
N ALA A 185 2.52 -0.09 -0.19
CA ALA A 185 3.79 0.58 -0.43
C ALA A 185 4.80 0.30 0.68
N LEU A 186 6.03 -0.07 0.28
CA LEU A 186 7.21 0.03 1.13
C LEU A 186 7.84 1.40 0.91
N ASP A 187 7.51 2.33 1.79
CA ASP A 187 8.08 3.68 1.80
C ASP A 187 9.44 3.66 2.55
N ARG A 188 10.53 3.98 1.85
CA ARG A 188 11.89 4.16 2.41
C ARG A 188 12.41 5.61 2.27
N GLY A 189 11.51 6.58 2.14
CA GLY A 189 11.83 8.00 2.07
C GLY A 189 12.09 8.44 0.64
N SER A 190 13.35 8.42 0.21
CA SER A 190 13.72 8.79 -1.16
C SER A 190 13.42 7.69 -2.19
N ARG A 191 13.17 6.46 -1.73
CA ARG A 191 12.77 5.32 -2.57
C ARG A 191 11.48 4.72 -2.04
N VAL A 192 10.51 4.50 -2.91
CA VAL A 192 9.23 3.85 -2.59
C VAL A 192 9.06 2.65 -3.52
N VAL A 193 8.63 1.52 -2.97
CA VAL A 193 8.27 0.34 -3.77
C VAL A 193 6.78 0.09 -3.62
N LEU A 194 6.04 0.13 -4.73
CA LEU A 194 4.63 -0.19 -4.78
C LEU A 194 4.45 -1.67 -5.15
N PHE A 195 3.46 -2.31 -4.55
CA PHE A 195 2.95 -3.63 -4.93
C PHE A 195 1.49 -3.46 -5.31
N VAL A 196 1.16 -3.67 -6.57
CA VAL A 196 -0.14 -3.33 -7.16
C VAL A 196 -0.79 -4.58 -7.74
N THR A 197 -2.00 -4.91 -7.30
CA THR A 197 -2.78 -5.98 -7.91
C THR A 197 -3.51 -5.47 -9.15
N ASN A 198 -3.64 -6.31 -10.17
CA ASN A 198 -4.41 -6.00 -11.38
C ASN A 198 -5.60 -6.93 -11.52
N VAL A 199 -6.76 -6.36 -11.85
CA VAL A 199 -8.02 -7.11 -12.01
C VAL A 199 -8.50 -7.22 -13.44
N LEU A 200 -7.73 -6.86 -14.46
CA LEU A 200 -8.13 -7.03 -15.88
C LEU A 200 -7.31 -8.07 -16.65
N ASN A 201 -6.46 -8.83 -15.97
CA ASN A 201 -5.66 -9.89 -16.59
C ASN A 201 -6.50 -11.14 -16.81
N GLY A 202 -7.43 -11.07 -17.78
CA GLY A 202 -8.30 -12.17 -18.21
C GLY A 202 -9.68 -12.23 -17.55
N THR A 203 -9.97 -11.37 -16.56
CA THR A 203 -11.23 -11.37 -15.78
C THR A 203 -12.45 -10.96 -16.60
N VAL A 204 -12.33 -9.93 -17.43
CA VAL A 204 -13.44 -9.50 -18.31
C VAL A 204 -13.77 -10.59 -19.32
N ALA A 205 -12.73 -11.21 -19.90
CA ALA A 205 -12.90 -12.35 -20.79
C ALA A 205 -13.53 -13.57 -20.08
N ALA A 206 -13.28 -13.73 -18.78
CA ALA A 206 -13.80 -14.83 -17.98
C ALA A 206 -15.26 -14.68 -17.52
N ARG A 207 -15.92 -13.53 -17.72
CA ARG A 207 -17.36 -13.33 -17.42
C ARG A 207 -17.78 -13.79 -16.01
N GLY A 208 -16.92 -13.58 -15.01
CA GLY A 208 -17.18 -13.96 -13.62
C GLY A 208 -16.71 -15.36 -13.24
N HIS A 209 -16.17 -16.15 -14.17
CA HIS A 209 -15.45 -17.37 -13.85
C HIS A 209 -14.09 -17.08 -13.22
N ALA A 210 -13.64 -17.97 -12.33
CA ALA A 210 -12.31 -17.90 -11.73
C ALA A 210 -11.23 -18.06 -12.80
N ILE A 211 -10.11 -17.36 -12.63
CA ILE A 211 -8.93 -17.45 -13.49
C ILE A 211 -7.63 -17.40 -12.67
N ASP A 212 -6.60 -18.08 -13.17
CA ASP A 212 -5.28 -18.12 -12.54
C ASP A 212 -4.31 -17.13 -13.20
N ARG A 213 -4.77 -15.88 -13.37
CA ARG A 213 -4.01 -14.82 -14.06
C ARG A 213 -3.92 -13.50 -13.28
N GLY A 214 -4.30 -13.50 -12.01
CA GLY A 214 -4.05 -12.37 -11.11
C GLY A 214 -2.55 -12.07 -11.05
N THR A 215 -2.17 -10.80 -11.15
CA THR A 215 -0.77 -10.39 -11.02
C THR A 215 -0.59 -9.35 -9.93
N VAL A 216 0.59 -9.38 -9.31
CA VAL A 216 1.11 -8.28 -8.48
C VAL A 216 2.29 -7.66 -9.21
N VAL A 217 2.19 -6.38 -9.53
CA VAL A 217 3.26 -5.61 -10.17
C VAL A 217 4.05 -4.89 -9.10
N ARG A 218 5.38 -4.99 -9.18
CA ARG A 218 6.30 -4.24 -8.33
C ARG A 218 6.83 -3.03 -9.09
N LEU A 219 6.57 -1.83 -8.59
CA LEU A 219 7.05 -0.58 -9.17
C LEU A 219 7.97 0.14 -8.19
N THR A 220 9.09 0.69 -8.66
CA THR A 220 10.00 1.51 -7.84
C THR A 220 9.91 2.96 -8.25
N LEU A 221 9.58 3.81 -7.29
CA LEU A 221 9.56 5.26 -7.43
C LEU A 221 10.76 5.89 -6.72
N GLN A 222 11.39 6.85 -7.39
CA GLN A 222 12.35 7.76 -6.78
C GLN A 222 11.65 9.06 -6.39
N ILE A 223 11.81 9.45 -5.12
CA ILE A 223 11.25 10.67 -4.54
C ILE A 223 12.39 11.68 -4.37
N SER A 224 12.18 12.88 -4.92
CA SER A 224 13.10 14.00 -4.81
C SER A 224 12.33 15.25 -4.35
N ALA A 225 12.97 16.08 -3.52
CA ALA A 225 12.33 17.28 -3.00
C ALA A 225 11.84 18.19 -4.14
N GLY A 226 10.58 18.62 -4.07
CA GLY A 226 9.97 19.55 -5.03
C GLY A 226 9.73 18.99 -6.43
N ARG A 227 9.93 17.69 -6.67
CA ARG A 227 9.70 17.04 -7.97
C ARG A 227 8.71 15.89 -7.84
N ALA A 228 7.87 15.70 -8.86
CA ALA A 228 6.98 14.55 -8.93
C ALA A 228 7.78 13.24 -8.78
N PRO A 229 7.22 12.22 -8.09
CA PRO A 229 7.79 10.89 -8.02
C PRO A 229 8.10 10.35 -9.42
N LYS A 230 9.33 9.87 -9.63
CA LYS A 230 9.76 9.31 -10.91
C LYS A 230 9.71 7.79 -10.86
N LEU A 231 8.99 7.16 -11.78
CA LEU A 231 9.06 5.70 -11.98
C LEU A 231 10.43 5.31 -12.53
N THR A 232 11.04 4.29 -11.94
CA THR A 232 12.41 3.86 -12.28
C THR A 232 12.53 2.38 -12.68
N SER A 233 11.58 1.55 -12.28
CA SER A 233 11.48 0.13 -12.64
C SER A 233 10.08 -0.40 -12.34
#